data_AF-A0A7K2QKL2-F1
#
_entry.id   AF-A0A7K2QKL2-F1
#
_cell.length_a   1.000
_cell.length_b   1.000
_cell.length_c   1.000
_cell.angle_alpha   90.00
_cell.angle_beta   90.00
_cell.angle_gamma   90.00
#
_symmetry.space_group_name_H-M   'P 1'
#
loop_
_entity.id
_entity.type
_entity.pdbx_description
1 polymer ?
#
loop_
_entity_poly.entity_id
_entity_poly.type
_entity_poly.pdbx_seq_one_letter_code
_entity_poly.pdbx_strand_id
1 'polypeptide(L)'
;LRAVRFDTGGAAPDRLLLCVHHLAVDGVSWRILAADLATAWEAAAAGRPLPTSDGEVSFRAWAHHLELQSGSPEVQAELPFWRSALDAPGDAREPQEPWQRIPDPVRDTAGATRTLTLGLPAEVAGPLLA
;
A
#
# COMPACT_ATOMS: atom_id res chain seq x y z
N LEU A 1 11.13 9.36 -7.05
CA LEU A 1 10.67 10.15 -5.88
C LEU A 1 10.70 11.63 -6.26
N ARG A 2 9.63 12.36 -5.94
CA ARG A 2 9.57 13.82 -5.95
C ARG A 2 9.13 14.30 -4.57
N ALA A 3 9.70 15.39 -4.09
CA ALA A 3 9.35 16.01 -2.83
C ALA A 3 9.08 17.50 -3.04
N VAL A 4 8.03 18.04 -2.43
CA VAL A 4 7.67 19.46 -2.48
C VAL A 4 7.31 19.93 -1.08
N ARG A 5 7.95 21.00 -0.62
CA ARG A 5 7.56 21.71 0.60
C ARG A 5 6.63 22.86 0.23
N PHE A 6 5.48 22.91 0.90
CA PHE A 6 4.59 24.07 0.90
C PHE A 6 4.91 24.92 2.12
N ASP A 7 5.53 26.06 1.88
CA ASP A 7 5.80 27.07 2.89
C ASP A 7 4.54 27.91 3.12
N THR A 8 4.12 27.99 4.37
CA THR A 8 2.91 28.72 4.78
C THR A 8 3.21 30.08 5.40
N GLY A 9 4.48 30.50 5.43
CA GLY A 9 4.92 31.79 5.98
C GLY A 9 4.68 31.93 7.49
N GLY A 10 4.52 30.81 8.20
CA GLY A 10 4.27 30.78 9.64
C GLY A 10 2.79 30.92 10.06
N ALA A 11 1.85 31.05 9.12
CA ALA A 11 0.42 31.07 9.43
C ALA A 11 -0.13 29.68 9.84
N ALA A 12 0.57 28.61 9.45
CA ALA A 12 0.29 27.23 9.81
C ALA A 12 1.63 26.45 9.88
N PRO A 13 1.63 25.17 10.27
CA PRO A 13 2.76 24.31 10.00
C PRO A 13 2.91 24.14 8.48
N ASP A 14 4.13 24.01 7.99
CA ASP A 14 4.38 23.67 6.60
C ASP A 14 3.87 22.26 6.26
N ARG A 15 3.78 21.97 4.96
CA ARG A 15 3.40 20.64 4.47
C ARG A 15 4.47 20.09 3.52
N LEU A 16 4.78 18.81 3.67
CA LEU A 16 5.65 18.07 2.76
C LEU A 16 4.79 17.10 1.93
N LEU A 17 4.83 17.25 0.62
CA LEU A 17 4.29 16.26 -0.31
C LEU A 17 5.42 15.38 -0.82
N LEU A 18 5.25 14.07 -0.64
CA LEU A 18 6.09 13.04 -1.25
C LEU A 18 5.29 12.33 -2.34
N CYS A 19 5.87 12.22 -3.53
CA CYS A 19 5.30 11.47 -4.64
C CYS A 19 6.28 10.38 -5.08
N VAL A 20 5.84 9.13 -4.95
CA VAL A 20 6.60 7.93 -5.29
C VAL A 20 5.73 7.05 -6.18
N HIS A 21 6.33 6.45 -7.20
CA HIS A 21 5.63 5.53 -8.08
C HIS A 21 5.24 4.26 -7.31
N HIS A 22 4.05 3.71 -7.54
CA HIS A 22 3.54 2.53 -6.81
C HIS A 22 4.38 1.24 -7.04
N LEU A 23 5.30 1.25 -8.01
CA LEU A 23 6.26 0.17 -8.21
C LEU A 23 7.39 0.18 -7.16
N ALA A 24 7.59 1.30 -6.46
CA ALA A 24 8.61 1.46 -5.44
C ALA A 24 8.02 1.60 -4.02
N VAL A 25 6.71 1.72 -3.87
CA VAL A 25 6.02 1.91 -2.58
C VAL A 25 4.63 1.28 -2.64
N ASP A 26 4.16 0.75 -1.52
CA ASP A 26 2.78 0.29 -1.32
C ASP A 26 2.18 0.85 -0.01
N GLY A 27 0.95 0.44 0.32
CA GLY A 27 0.28 0.88 1.54
C GLY A 27 1.01 0.49 2.85
N VAL A 28 1.84 -0.56 2.82
CA VAL A 28 2.66 -1.01 3.96
C VAL A 28 3.90 -0.12 4.08
N SER A 29 4.54 0.16 2.94
CA SER A 29 5.79 0.90 2.82
C SER A 29 5.69 2.32 3.38
N TRP A 30 4.52 2.98 3.23
CA TRP A 30 4.35 4.36 3.70
C TRP A 30 4.55 4.54 5.19
N ARG A 31 4.15 3.57 6.03
CA ARG A 31 4.32 3.68 7.48
C ARG A 31 5.80 3.61 7.88
N ILE A 32 6.59 2.82 7.15
CA ILE A 32 8.04 2.68 7.34
C ILE A 32 8.73 3.97 6.91
N LEU A 33 8.47 4.44 5.69
CA LEU A 33 9.04 5.68 5.16
C LEU A 33 8.73 6.91 6.03
N ALA A 34 7.51 7.00 6.58
CA ALA A 34 7.12 8.09 7.46
C ALA A 34 7.88 8.05 8.80
N ALA A 35 8.04 6.86 9.38
CA ALA A 35 8.80 6.68 10.62
C ALA A 35 10.29 7.01 10.42
N ASP A 36 10.90 6.46 9.37
CA ASP A 36 12.33 6.68 9.06
C ASP A 36 12.62 8.14 8.74
N LEU A 37 11.71 8.81 8.01
CA LEU A 37 11.84 10.24 7.72
C LEU A 37 11.76 11.08 9.00
N ALA A 38 10.87 10.73 9.94
CA ALA A 38 10.78 11.41 11.23
C ALA A 38 12.08 11.24 12.03
N THR A 39 12.61 10.01 12.12
CA THR A 39 13.88 9.75 12.81
C THR A 39 15.06 10.49 12.16
N ALA A 40 15.15 10.47 10.83
CA ALA A 40 16.18 11.18 10.09
C ALA A 40 16.08 12.70 10.28
N TRP A 41 14.87 13.24 10.29
CA TRP A 41 14.61 14.66 10.55
C TRP A 41 15.06 15.07 11.96
N GLU A 42 14.71 14.29 12.98
CA GLU A 42 15.12 14.56 14.36
C GLU A 42 16.64 14.51 14.54
N ALA A 43 17.31 13.54 13.91
CA ALA A 43 18.77 13.46 13.91
C ALA A 43 19.40 14.69 13.24
N ALA A 44 18.92 15.06 12.05
CA ALA A 44 19.40 16.22 11.31
C ALA A 44 19.19 17.52 12.10
N ALA A 45 18.01 17.73 12.68
CA ALA A 45 17.68 18.91 13.47
C ALA A 45 18.55 19.06 14.72
N ALA A 46 18.99 17.93 15.30
CA ALA A 46 19.89 17.90 16.45
C ALA A 46 21.38 17.87 16.08
N GLY A 47 21.73 17.95 14.79
CA GLY A 47 23.12 17.87 14.33
C GLY A 47 23.79 16.51 14.57
N ARG A 48 22.99 15.44 14.71
CA ARG A 48 23.48 14.07 14.87
C ARG A 48 23.65 13.39 13.50
N PRO A 49 24.46 12.33 13.41
CA PRO A 49 24.52 11.48 12.21
C PRO A 49 23.12 10.96 11.83
N LEU A 50 22.84 10.89 10.53
CA LEU A 50 21.62 10.26 10.03
C LEU A 50 21.66 8.75 10.32
N PRO A 51 20.50 8.12 10.61
CA PRO A 51 20.42 6.67 10.77
C PRO A 51 20.84 5.96 9.47
N THR A 52 21.55 4.84 9.63
CA THR A 52 21.92 3.95 8.52
C THR A 52 20.87 2.86 8.35
N SER A 53 20.68 2.40 7.11
CA SER A 53 19.82 1.27 6.76
C SER A 53 20.55 -0.08 6.89
N ASP A 54 21.47 -0.19 7.85
CA ASP A 54 22.29 -1.38 8.00
C ASP A 54 21.42 -2.59 8.39
N GLY A 55 21.48 -3.65 7.57
CA GLY A 55 20.71 -4.88 7.78
C GLY A 55 19.39 -4.96 7.00
N GLU A 56 19.03 -3.92 6.23
CA GLU A 56 17.85 -4.00 5.35
C GLU A 56 18.11 -4.88 4.13
N VAL A 57 17.15 -5.76 3.83
CA VAL A 57 17.18 -6.55 2.59
C VAL A 57 16.78 -5.65 1.43
N SER A 58 17.71 -5.41 0.52
CA SER A 58 17.40 -4.64 -0.70
C SER A 58 16.26 -5.29 -1.49
N PHE A 59 15.41 -4.47 -2.12
CA PHE A 59 14.33 -4.97 -2.98
C PHE A 59 14.84 -5.91 -4.08
N ARG A 60 16.06 -5.69 -4.59
CA ARG A 60 16.71 -6.58 -5.56
C ARG A 60 16.95 -7.97 -4.97
N ALA A 61 17.55 -8.05 -3.78
CA ALA A 61 17.81 -9.32 -3.12
C ALA A 61 16.52 -10.07 -2.82
N TRP A 62 15.49 -9.34 -2.37
CA TRP A 62 14.15 -9.88 -2.18
C TRP A 62 13.52 -10.40 -3.47
N ALA A 63 13.60 -9.65 -4.57
CA ALA A 63 13.05 -10.05 -5.87
C ALA A 63 13.71 -11.34 -6.40
N HIS A 64 15.04 -11.46 -6.30
CA HIS A 64 15.74 -12.70 -6.65
C HIS A 64 15.35 -13.87 -5.75
N HIS A 65 15.13 -13.61 -4.45
CA HIS A 65 14.65 -14.64 -3.55
C HIS A 65 13.26 -15.13 -3.97
N LEU A 66 12.33 -14.23 -4.30
CA LEU A 66 11.00 -14.59 -4.80
C LEU A 66 11.05 -15.40 -6.09
N GLU A 67 11.93 -15.04 -7.03
CA GLU A 67 12.15 -15.79 -8.26
C GLU A 67 12.57 -17.24 -7.96
N LEU A 68 13.54 -17.43 -7.05
CA LEU A 68 13.97 -18.75 -6.63
C LEU A 68 12.84 -19.53 -5.93
N GLN A 69 12.10 -18.87 -5.03
CA GLN A 69 10.98 -19.50 -4.31
C GLN A 69 9.82 -19.86 -5.25
N SER A 70 9.63 -19.15 -6.36
CA SER A 70 8.54 -19.43 -7.29
C SER A 70 8.57 -20.85 -7.86
N GLY A 71 9.76 -21.46 -7.95
CA GLY A 71 9.94 -22.84 -8.40
C GLY A 71 9.85 -23.90 -7.30
N SER A 72 9.60 -23.53 -6.03
CA SER A 72 9.56 -24.49 -4.94
C SER A 72 8.34 -25.42 -5.04
N PRO A 73 8.45 -26.69 -4.60
CA PRO A 73 7.31 -27.60 -4.56
C PRO A 73 6.12 -27.04 -3.78
N GLU A 74 6.39 -26.30 -2.70
CA GLU A 74 5.37 -25.70 -1.84
C GLU A 74 4.55 -24.65 -2.60
N VAL A 75 5.21 -23.71 -3.29
CA VAL A 75 4.52 -22.66 -4.06
C VAL A 75 3.80 -23.25 -5.27
N GLN A 76 4.41 -24.22 -5.96
CA GLN A 76 3.78 -24.89 -7.09
C GLN A 76 2.53 -25.69 -6.67
N ALA A 77 2.51 -26.23 -5.45
CA ALA A 77 1.36 -26.95 -4.90
C ALA A 77 0.15 -26.05 -4.61
N GLU A 78 0.32 -24.72 -4.57
CA GLU A 78 -0.82 -23.79 -4.44
C GLU A 78 -1.60 -23.63 -5.76
N LEU A 79 -1.01 -23.94 -6.90
CA LEU A 79 -1.60 -23.67 -8.21
C LEU A 79 -2.98 -24.36 -8.42
N PRO A 80 -3.18 -25.64 -8.04
CA PRO A 80 -4.50 -26.27 -8.13
C PRO A 80 -5.57 -25.56 -7.27
N PHE A 81 -5.18 -25.07 -6.09
CA PHE A 81 -6.09 -24.31 -5.22
C PHE A 81 -6.53 -23.01 -5.91
N TRP A 82 -5.58 -22.21 -6.39
CA TRP A 82 -5.89 -20.93 -7.05
C TRP A 82 -6.72 -21.12 -8.32
N ARG A 83 -6.45 -22.18 -9.11
CA ARG A 83 -7.29 -22.54 -10.26
C ARG A 83 -8.72 -22.88 -9.84
N SER A 84 -8.88 -23.73 -8.83
CA SER A 84 -10.20 -24.07 -8.27
C SER A 84 -10.95 -22.84 -7.75
N ALA A 85 -10.26 -21.91 -7.09
CA ALA A 85 -10.86 -20.68 -6.58
C ALA A 85 -11.35 -19.75 -7.70
N LEU A 86 -10.68 -19.76 -8.86
CA LEU A 86 -11.06 -19.00 -10.05
C LEU A 86 -12.14 -19.71 -10.89
N ASP A 87 -12.16 -21.05 -10.88
CA ASP A 87 -13.16 -21.88 -11.55
C ASP A 87 -14.46 -22.01 -10.75
N ALA A 88 -14.42 -21.71 -9.44
CA ALA A 88 -15.61 -21.63 -8.62
C ALA A 88 -16.60 -20.69 -9.32
N PRO A 89 -17.84 -21.13 -9.62
CA PRO A 89 -18.81 -20.30 -10.30
C PRO A 89 -19.05 -19.08 -9.41
N GLY A 90 -18.37 -17.97 -9.70
CA GLY A 90 -18.64 -16.69 -9.09
C GLY A 90 -20.13 -16.45 -9.23
N ASP A 91 -20.82 -16.11 -8.14
CA ASP A 91 -22.29 -16.09 -8.01
C ASP A 91 -22.95 -15.87 -9.38
N ALA A 92 -23.31 -16.96 -10.07
CA ALA A 92 -23.75 -16.93 -11.47
C ALA A 92 -25.17 -16.33 -11.63
N ARG A 93 -25.63 -15.67 -10.57
CA ARG A 93 -26.85 -14.89 -10.52
C ARG A 93 -26.57 -13.58 -11.26
N GLU A 94 -27.55 -13.14 -12.04
CA GLU A 94 -27.55 -11.79 -12.59
C GLU A 94 -27.24 -10.78 -11.47
N PRO A 95 -26.32 -9.81 -11.69
CA PRO A 95 -26.00 -8.80 -10.69
C PRO A 95 -27.28 -8.09 -10.28
N GLN A 96 -27.69 -8.24 -9.03
CA GLN A 96 -28.85 -7.53 -8.48
C GLN A 96 -28.50 -6.10 -8.14
N GLU A 97 -27.22 -5.87 -7.84
CA GLU A 97 -26.70 -4.59 -7.42
C GLU A 97 -25.58 -4.09 -8.35
N PRO A 98 -25.45 -2.76 -8.55
CA PRO A 98 -24.45 -2.18 -9.46
C PRO A 98 -22.98 -2.56 -9.14
N TRP A 99 -22.68 -2.91 -7.88
CA TRP A 99 -21.34 -3.33 -7.44
C TRP A 99 -21.04 -4.83 -7.62
N GLN A 100 -22.04 -5.63 -8.01
CA GLN A 100 -21.88 -7.06 -8.28
C GLN A 100 -21.46 -7.35 -9.74
N ARG A 101 -21.46 -6.33 -10.60
CA ARG A 101 -21.05 -6.48 -12.00
C ARG A 101 -19.53 -6.69 -12.11
N ILE A 102 -19.12 -7.40 -13.16
CA ILE A 102 -17.71 -7.47 -13.56
C ILE A 102 -17.25 -6.07 -14.03
N PRO A 103 -16.11 -5.56 -13.52
CA PRO A 103 -15.55 -4.29 -13.99
C PRO A 103 -15.19 -4.31 -15.48
N ASP A 104 -15.50 -3.23 -16.19
CA ASP A 104 -15.09 -2.98 -17.57
C ASP A 104 -13.63 -2.50 -17.58
N PRO A 105 -12.69 -3.23 -18.20
CA PRO A 105 -11.27 -2.91 -18.13
C PRO A 105 -10.88 -1.57 -18.80
N VAL A 106 -11.75 -1.00 -19.63
CA VAL A 106 -11.52 0.30 -20.29
C VAL A 106 -12.11 1.44 -19.47
N ARG A 107 -13.28 1.22 -18.84
CA ARG A 107 -13.99 2.27 -18.10
C ARG A 107 -13.60 2.33 -16.63
N ASP A 108 -13.50 1.18 -15.98
CA ASP A 108 -13.30 1.04 -14.54
C ASP A 108 -11.80 1.02 -14.19
N THR A 109 -11.11 2.09 -14.58
CA THR A 109 -9.69 2.30 -14.29
C THR A 109 -9.50 3.08 -13.00
N ALA A 110 -8.30 2.99 -12.40
CA ALA A 110 -7.96 3.76 -11.20
C ALA A 110 -8.12 5.29 -11.38
N GLY A 111 -8.00 5.81 -12.61
CA GLY A 111 -8.21 7.23 -12.91
C GLY A 111 -9.68 7.67 -12.93
N ALA A 112 -10.60 6.73 -13.17
CA ALA A 112 -12.04 6.97 -13.12
C ALA A 112 -12.59 6.91 -11.68
N THR A 113 -11.80 6.39 -10.73
CA THR A 113 -12.19 6.26 -9.33
C THR A 113 -12.65 7.59 -8.73
N ARG A 114 -13.71 7.52 -7.92
CA ARG A 114 -14.19 8.59 -7.05
C ARG A 114 -14.25 8.06 -5.63
N THR A 115 -13.93 8.91 -4.67
CA THR A 115 -13.87 8.53 -3.27
C THR A 115 -15.05 9.13 -2.52
N LEU A 116 -15.81 8.27 -1.85
CA LEU A 116 -16.75 8.65 -0.80
C LEU A 116 -16.12 8.27 0.54
N THR A 117 -15.99 9.23 1.45
CA THR A 117 -15.46 8.99 2.79
C THR A 117 -16.59 9.03 3.80
N LEU A 118 -16.75 7.95 4.56
CA LEU A 118 -17.71 7.83 5.65
C LEU A 118 -16.92 7.58 6.95
N GLY A 119 -17.29 8.27 8.03
CA GLY A 119 -16.71 8.06 9.35
C GLY A 119 -17.62 7.19 10.20
N LEU A 120 -17.06 6.16 10.83
CA LEU A 120 -17.76 5.37 11.83
C LEU A 120 -17.41 5.92 13.24
N PRO A 121 -18.39 6.24 14.08
CA PRO A 121 -18.14 6.66 15.45
C PRO A 121 -17.42 5.56 16.27
N ALA A 122 -16.63 5.97 17.25
CA ALA A 122 -15.85 5.06 18.08
C ALA A 122 -16.74 4.08 18.87
N GLU A 123 -17.95 4.51 19.25
CA GLU A 123 -18.94 3.69 19.94
C GLU A 123 -19.41 2.51 19.09
N VAL A 124 -19.39 2.66 17.76
CA VAL A 124 -19.77 1.62 16.79
C VAL A 124 -18.58 0.72 16.46
N ALA A 125 -17.39 1.31 16.23
CA ALA A 125 -16.22 0.54 15.82
C ALA A 125 -15.53 -0.21 16.98
N GLY A 126 -15.56 0.35 18.20
CA GLY A 126 -14.86 -0.18 19.37
C GLY A 126 -15.13 -1.65 19.69
N PRO A 127 -16.40 -2.12 19.71
CA PRO A 127 -16.72 -3.53 19.97
C PRO A 127 -16.16 -4.52 18.94
N LEU A 128 -15.79 -4.09 17.73
CA LEU A 128 -15.22 -4.95 16.68
C LEU A 128 -13.70 -5.16 16.83
N LEU A 129 -13.08 -4.42 17.75
CA LEU A 129 -11.62 -4.42 17.97
C LEU A 129 -11.21 -5.16 19.26
N ALA A 130 -12.17 -5.67 20.03
CA ALA A 130 -11.97 -6.43 21.26
C ALA A 130 -11.93 -7.94 20.99
#